data_AF-A0A0Q5GIY9-F1
#
_entry.id   AF-A0A0Q5GIY9-F1
#
_cell.length_a   1.000
_cell.length_b   1.000
_cell.length_c   1.000
_cell.angle_alpha   90.00
_cell.angle_beta   90.00
_cell.angle_gamma   90.00
#
_symmetry.space_group_name_H-M   'P 1'
#
loop_
_entity.id
_entity.type
_entity.pdbx_description
1 polymer ?
#
loop_
_entity_poly.entity_id
_entity_poly.type
_entity_poly.pdbx_seq_one_letter_code
_entity_poly.pdbx_strand_id
1 'polypeptide(L)'
;MVEDDYCRAFADALIGDEPFRHWVITQTKFYGRRRSTLLFNEQAVRPAKDWWRHWWVKLPDGSESETDIFLVFCDQADGTRFALHVECKLGGGKFTPNQAAQYAMRGAFMKQNRWVPYNDFDTVLLAPKDFIQRFARDAETFGSTLTFEDTARWLHKFG
;
A
#
# COMPACT_ATOMS: atom_id res chain seq x y z
N MET A 1 10.33 -13.55 -12.44
CA MET A 1 9.87 -13.01 -11.15
C MET A 1 8.47 -12.48 -11.36
N VAL A 2 7.56 -12.74 -10.43
CA VAL A 2 6.16 -12.28 -10.51
C VAL A 2 5.92 -11.16 -9.51
N GLU A 3 4.95 -10.30 -9.79
CA GLU A 3 4.60 -9.12 -8.97
C GLU A 3 4.35 -9.47 -7.50
N ASP A 4 3.67 -10.59 -7.26
CA ASP A 4 3.42 -11.15 -5.92
C ASP A 4 4.69 -11.32 -5.08
N ASP A 5 5.84 -11.64 -5.68
CA ASP A 5 7.09 -11.83 -4.93
C ASP A 5 7.60 -10.51 -4.35
N TYR A 6 7.41 -9.41 -5.07
CA TYR A 6 7.77 -8.05 -4.63
C TYR A 6 6.78 -7.56 -3.57
N CYS A 7 5.48 -7.75 -3.81
CA CYS A 7 4.44 -7.39 -2.86
C CYS A 7 4.63 -8.10 -1.52
N ARG A 8 4.89 -9.42 -1.56
CA ARG A 8 5.17 -10.22 -0.36
C ARG A 8 6.40 -9.71 0.38
N ALA A 9 7.52 -9.50 -0.32
CA ALA A 9 8.75 -9.05 0.34
C ALA A 9 8.58 -7.68 1.00
N PHE A 10 7.84 -6.77 0.36
CA PHE A 10 7.50 -5.47 0.94
C PHE A 10 6.62 -5.61 2.18
N ALA A 11 5.52 -6.37 2.09
CA ALA A 11 4.58 -6.54 3.18
C ALA A 11 5.19 -7.25 4.39
N ASP A 12 5.93 -8.34 4.17
CA ASP A 12 6.53 -9.14 5.25
C ASP A 12 7.61 -8.35 6.01
N ALA A 13 8.41 -7.53 5.31
CA ALA A 13 9.40 -6.68 5.95
C ALA A 13 8.78 -5.70 6.96
N LEU A 14 7.58 -5.17 6.67
CA LEU A 14 6.87 -4.24 7.57
C LEU A 14 6.42 -4.86 8.90
N ILE A 15 6.41 -6.19 9.01
CA ILE A 15 6.07 -6.88 10.26
C ILE A 15 7.24 -6.73 11.25
N GLY A 16 8.44 -7.12 10.82
CA GLY A 16 9.62 -7.28 11.69
C GLY A 16 10.66 -6.18 11.62
N ASP A 17 10.69 -5.36 10.56
CA ASP A 17 11.69 -4.31 10.37
C ASP A 17 11.09 -2.94 10.70
N GLU A 18 11.30 -2.49 11.94
CA GLU A 18 10.83 -1.18 12.41
C GLU A 18 11.49 -0.01 11.65
N PRO A 19 12.82 0.02 11.43
CA PRO A 19 13.44 1.03 10.57
C PRO A 19 12.83 1.14 9.18
N PHE A 20 12.62 0.01 8.49
CA PHE A 20 11.99 0.00 7.18
C PHE A 20 10.55 0.50 7.23
N ARG A 21 9.76 0.05 8.20
CA ARG A 21 8.38 0.51 8.42
C ARG A 21 8.31 2.02 8.66
N HIS A 22 9.20 2.56 9.48
CA HIS A 22 9.29 4.00 9.70
C HIS A 22 9.67 4.73 8.41
N TRP A 23 10.64 4.23 7.66
CA TRP A 23 11.00 4.79 6.37
C TRP A 23 9.79 4.83 5.42
N VAL A 24 9.06 3.72 5.24
CA VAL A 24 7.84 3.68 4.41
C VAL A 24 6.84 4.75 4.83
N ILE A 25 6.52 4.85 6.12
CA ILE A 25 5.56 5.85 6.63
C ILE A 25 6.04 7.28 6.36
N THR A 26 7.33 7.55 6.48
CA THR A 26 7.89 8.89 6.17
C THR A 26 7.81 9.29 4.71
N GLN A 27 7.60 8.35 3.79
CA GLN A 27 7.37 8.65 2.38
C GLN A 27 5.90 8.97 2.07
N THR A 28 5.02 8.94 3.08
CA THR A 28 3.58 9.15 2.93
C THR A 28 3.14 10.46 3.55
N LYS A 29 1.87 10.85 3.36
CA LYS A 29 1.29 11.99 4.09
C LYS A 29 1.29 11.80 5.61
N PHE A 30 1.56 10.59 6.11
CA PHE A 30 1.65 10.25 7.53
C PHE A 30 3.05 10.39 8.13
N TYR A 31 3.98 11.11 7.49
CA TYR A 31 5.38 11.26 7.95
C TYR A 31 5.57 11.71 9.42
N GLY A 32 4.56 12.34 10.03
CA GLY A 32 4.57 12.72 11.44
C GLY A 32 4.31 11.57 12.43
N ARG A 33 3.76 10.43 11.95
CA ARG A 33 3.33 9.29 12.76
C ARG A 33 4.45 8.27 12.94
N ARG A 34 5.54 8.70 13.57
CA ARG A 34 6.79 7.92 13.66
C ARG A 34 6.71 6.69 14.55
N ARG A 35 5.77 6.67 15.50
CA ARG A 35 5.57 5.57 16.46
C ARG A 35 4.39 4.72 16.03
N SER A 36 4.39 4.26 14.79
CA SER A 36 3.29 3.49 14.24
C SER A 36 3.60 2.01 14.13
N THR A 37 2.67 1.19 14.61
CA THR A 37 2.76 -0.27 14.57
C THR A 37 1.81 -0.81 13.52
N LEU A 38 2.27 -1.77 12.72
CA LEU A 38 1.42 -2.50 11.81
C LEU A 38 0.42 -3.35 12.61
N LEU A 39 -0.88 -3.25 12.30
CA LEU A 39 -1.94 -4.06 12.89
C LEU A 39 -1.99 -5.45 12.23
N PHE A 40 -0.85 -6.16 12.23
CA PHE A 40 -0.71 -7.45 11.55
C PHE A 40 -1.72 -8.48 12.04
N ASN A 41 -1.83 -8.66 13.36
CA ASN A 41 -2.73 -9.65 13.95
C ASN A 41 -4.20 -9.41 13.59
N GLU A 42 -4.66 -8.14 13.56
CA GLU A 42 -6.03 -7.82 13.16
C GLU A 42 -6.27 -8.09 11.66
N GLN A 43 -5.31 -7.73 10.80
CA GLN A 43 -5.39 -7.95 9.36
C GLN A 43 -5.37 -9.43 8.98
N ALA A 44 -4.58 -10.24 9.71
CA ALA A 44 -4.41 -11.67 9.45
C ALA A 44 -5.64 -12.53 9.78
N VAL A 45 -6.63 -12.00 10.51
CA VAL A 45 -7.90 -12.71 10.79
C VAL A 45 -8.77 -12.85 9.54
N ARG A 46 -8.60 -11.97 8.54
CA ARG A 46 -9.38 -12.02 7.30
C ARG A 46 -9.09 -13.31 6.54
N PRO A 47 -10.11 -14.02 6.03
CA PRO A 47 -9.94 -15.26 5.26
C PRO A 47 -9.41 -14.93 3.85
N ALA A 48 -8.10 -14.78 3.73
CA ALA A 48 -7.41 -14.54 2.47
C ALA A 48 -6.16 -15.42 2.36
N LYS A 49 -5.68 -15.62 1.12
CA LYS A 49 -4.49 -16.43 0.85
C LYS A 49 -3.24 -15.84 1.51
N ASP A 50 -3.08 -14.52 1.42
CA ASP A 50 -2.03 -13.75 2.08
C ASP A 50 -2.69 -12.56 2.81
N TRP A 51 -2.23 -12.25 4.03
CA TRP A 51 -2.88 -11.27 4.93
C TRP A 51 -2.96 -9.86 4.31
N TRP A 52 -1.92 -9.47 3.58
CA TRP A 52 -1.76 -8.16 2.93
C TRP A 52 -2.54 -8.02 1.61
N ARG A 53 -2.95 -9.15 1.01
CA ARG A 53 -3.30 -9.25 -0.42
C ARG A 53 -4.80 -9.26 -0.70
N HIS A 54 -5.26 -8.94 -1.91
CA HIS A 54 -6.61 -9.26 -2.40
C HIS A 54 -7.71 -8.61 -1.55
N TRP A 55 -7.59 -7.31 -1.29
CA TRP A 55 -8.70 -6.54 -0.74
C TRP A 55 -9.65 -6.12 -1.87
N TRP A 56 -10.37 -7.10 -2.39
CA TRP A 56 -11.36 -6.91 -3.44
C TRP A 56 -12.56 -6.17 -2.90
N VAL A 57 -12.95 -5.09 -3.58
CA VAL A 57 -14.17 -4.34 -3.26
C VAL A 57 -15.01 -4.14 -4.49
N LYS A 58 -16.33 -4.26 -4.30
CA LYS A 58 -17.34 -3.80 -5.25
C LYS A 58 -17.83 -2.44 -4.79
N LEU A 59 -17.55 -1.40 -5.57
CA LEU A 59 -17.99 -0.05 -5.29
C LEU A 59 -19.47 0.15 -5.67
N PRO A 60 -20.15 1.17 -5.13
CA PRO A 60 -21.56 1.42 -5.40
C PRO A 60 -21.91 1.66 -6.87
N ASP A 61 -20.95 2.12 -7.68
CA ASP A 61 -21.09 2.29 -9.13
C ASP A 61 -21.01 0.97 -9.91
N GLY A 62 -20.86 -0.15 -9.20
CA GLY A 62 -20.74 -1.49 -9.76
C GLY A 62 -19.33 -1.87 -10.20
N SER A 63 -18.35 -0.95 -10.13
CA SER A 63 -16.96 -1.26 -10.41
C SER A 63 -16.38 -2.20 -9.35
N GLU A 64 -15.53 -3.10 -9.81
CA GLU A 64 -14.83 -4.05 -8.95
C GLU A 64 -13.34 -3.90 -9.15
N SER A 65 -12.60 -3.89 -8.05
CA SER A 65 -11.19 -3.56 -8.12
C SER A 65 -10.46 -4.04 -6.88
N GLU A 66 -9.18 -4.32 -7.06
CA GLU A 66 -8.32 -4.91 -6.05
C GLU A 66 -7.20 -3.94 -5.65
N THR A 67 -6.83 -3.97 -4.38
CA THR A 67 -5.59 -3.37 -3.87
C THR A 67 -4.55 -4.49 -3.71
N ASP A 68 -3.37 -4.31 -4.33
CA ASP A 68 -2.31 -5.33 -4.30
C ASP A 68 -1.81 -5.55 -2.88
N ILE A 69 -1.47 -4.47 -2.15
CA ILE A 69 -1.05 -4.51 -0.76
C ILE A 69 -1.87 -3.53 0.07
N PHE A 70 -2.54 -4.04 1.10
CA PHE A 70 -3.25 -3.24 2.08
C PHE A 70 -2.61 -3.39 3.45
N LEU A 71 -2.32 -2.25 4.08
CA LEU A 71 -1.58 -2.18 5.33
C LEU A 71 -2.27 -1.20 6.28
N VAL A 72 -2.70 -1.65 7.45
CA VAL A 72 -3.25 -0.76 8.49
C VAL A 72 -2.28 -0.63 9.65
N PHE A 73 -2.05 0.61 10.06
CA PHE A 73 -1.20 0.99 11.18
C PHE A 73 -2.02 1.65 12.28
N CYS A 74 -1.51 1.58 13.51
CA CYS A 74 -1.97 2.36 14.64
C CYS A 74 -0.83 3.25 15.14
N ASP A 75 -1.08 4.55 15.24
CA ASP A 75 -0.17 5.49 15.88
C ASP A 75 -0.24 5.32 17.40
N GLN A 76 0.89 4.98 18.02
CA GLN A 76 0.98 4.74 19.46
C GLN A 76 0.84 6.03 20.29
N ALA A 77 0.97 7.22 19.66
CA ALA A 77 0.84 8.48 20.37
C ALA A 77 -0.62 8.84 20.69
N ASP A 78 -1.54 8.60 19.75
CA ASP A 78 -2.93 9.04 19.83
C ASP A 78 -3.96 7.93 19.54
N GLY A 79 -3.51 6.71 19.22
CA GLY A 79 -4.36 5.57 18.87
C GLY A 79 -5.01 5.66 17.49
N THR A 80 -4.68 6.68 16.69
CA THR A 80 -5.27 6.86 15.36
C THR A 80 -4.82 5.74 14.44
N ARG A 81 -5.79 5.17 13.72
CA ARG A 81 -5.54 4.15 12.72
C ARG A 81 -5.48 4.76 11.33
N PHE A 82 -4.52 4.35 10.54
CA PHE A 82 -4.42 4.78 9.14
C PHE A 82 -3.99 3.64 8.24
N ALA A 83 -4.39 3.70 6.97
CA ALA A 83 -4.10 2.67 5.99
C ALA A 83 -3.20 3.16 4.85
N LEU A 84 -2.41 2.25 4.30
CA LEU A 84 -1.77 2.41 2.99
C LEU A 84 -2.44 1.44 2.02
N HIS A 85 -2.93 1.97 0.91
CA HIS A 85 -3.39 1.18 -0.24
C HIS A 85 -2.32 1.25 -1.31
N VAL A 86 -1.58 0.15 -1.48
CA VAL A 86 -0.41 0.11 -2.36
C VAL A 86 -0.76 -0.63 -3.64
N GLU A 87 -0.49 0.01 -4.77
CA GLU A 87 -0.37 -0.63 -6.09
C GLU A 87 1.11 -0.98 -6.31
N CYS A 88 1.40 -2.19 -6.77
CA CYS A 88 2.74 -2.59 -7.18
C CYS A 88 2.80 -2.73 -8.70
N LYS A 89 3.77 -2.09 -9.36
CA LYS A 89 3.98 -2.24 -10.80
C LYS A 89 5.40 -2.64 -11.13
N LEU A 90 5.56 -3.69 -11.93
CA LEU A 90 6.85 -4.06 -12.53
C LEU A 90 7.16 -3.18 -13.74
N GLY A 91 8.44 -3.07 -14.11
CA GLY A 91 8.91 -2.17 -15.19
C GLY A 91 8.27 -2.42 -16.58
N GLY A 92 7.86 -3.67 -16.87
CA GLY A 92 7.14 -4.02 -18.10
C GLY A 92 5.62 -3.81 -18.06
N GLY A 93 5.06 -3.47 -16.90
CA GLY A 93 3.62 -3.34 -16.69
C GLY A 93 3.00 -2.10 -17.34
N LYS A 94 1.68 -1.94 -17.15
CA LYS A 94 0.91 -0.76 -17.55
C LYS A 94 -0.18 -0.49 -16.51
N PHE A 95 -0.68 0.74 -16.46
CA PHE A 95 -1.93 1.02 -15.76
C PHE A 95 -3.11 0.50 -16.57
N THR A 96 -4.12 -0.03 -15.89
CA THR A 96 -5.45 -0.18 -16.49
C THR A 96 -6.15 1.19 -16.50
N PRO A 97 -7.10 1.43 -17.44
CA PRO A 97 -7.81 2.71 -17.47
C PRO A 97 -8.43 3.07 -16.12
N ASN A 98 -8.19 4.29 -15.65
CA ASN A 98 -8.67 4.85 -14.38
C ASN A 98 -8.19 4.13 -13.10
N GLN A 99 -7.21 3.21 -13.18
CA GLN A 99 -6.76 2.43 -12.03
C GLN A 99 -6.39 3.31 -10.84
N ALA A 100 -5.60 4.35 -11.09
CA ALA A 100 -5.07 5.19 -10.04
C ALA A 100 -6.14 6.08 -9.37
N ALA A 101 -7.10 6.60 -10.14
CA ALA A 101 -8.26 7.32 -9.60
C ALA A 101 -9.16 6.42 -8.72
N GLN A 102 -9.28 5.12 -9.05
CA GLN A 102 -10.07 4.18 -8.26
C GLN A 102 -9.49 3.92 -6.87
N TYR A 103 -8.17 4.01 -6.68
CA TYR A 103 -7.54 3.78 -5.37
C TYR A 103 -8.08 4.72 -4.29
N ALA A 104 -8.27 6.01 -4.60
CA ALA A 104 -8.81 6.97 -3.65
C ALA A 104 -10.26 6.65 -3.26
N MET A 105 -11.10 6.29 -4.23
CA MET A 105 -12.49 5.89 -3.99
C MET A 105 -12.58 4.62 -3.13
N ARG A 106 -11.75 3.62 -3.42
CA ARG A 106 -11.69 2.37 -2.64
C ARG A 106 -11.19 2.62 -1.21
N GLY A 107 -10.15 3.43 -1.06
CA GLY A 107 -9.64 3.82 0.25
C GLY A 107 -10.68 4.53 1.10
N ALA A 108 -11.53 5.36 0.50
CA ALA A 108 -12.66 6.00 1.20
C ALA A 108 -13.75 5.00 1.57
N PHE A 109 -14.11 4.08 0.66
CA PHE A 109 -15.12 3.05 0.89
C PHE A 109 -14.71 2.06 2.00
N MET A 110 -13.42 1.70 2.05
CA MET A 110 -12.90 0.69 2.97
C MET A 110 -12.62 1.20 4.40
N LYS A 111 -12.77 2.51 4.69
CA LYS A 111 -12.46 3.08 6.02
C LYS A 111 -13.16 2.35 7.17
N GLN A 112 -14.40 1.91 6.93
CA GLN A 112 -15.22 1.21 7.91
C GLN A 112 -15.37 -0.28 7.60
N ASN A 113 -14.38 -0.89 6.95
CA ASN A 113 -14.43 -2.32 6.67
C ASN A 113 -14.51 -3.14 7.98
N ARG A 114 -15.20 -4.28 7.93
CA ARG A 114 -15.50 -5.11 9.10
C ARG A 114 -14.29 -5.79 9.75
N TRP A 115 -13.15 -5.84 9.07
CA TRP A 115 -11.99 -6.62 9.51
C TRP A 115 -11.00 -5.75 10.27
N VAL A 116 -10.61 -4.62 9.70
CA VAL A 116 -9.64 -3.70 10.29
C VAL A 116 -9.95 -2.25 9.84
N PRO A 117 -10.81 -1.53 10.57
CA PRO A 117 -11.19 -0.16 10.20
C PRO A 117 -10.06 0.84 10.47
N TYR A 118 -10.10 1.98 9.79
CA TYR A 118 -9.10 3.05 9.89
C TYR A 118 -9.71 4.44 9.70
N ASN A 119 -9.05 5.46 10.27
CA ASN A 119 -9.51 6.85 10.30
C ASN A 119 -9.11 7.63 9.03
N ASP A 120 -7.97 7.32 8.44
CA ASP A 120 -7.46 7.97 7.22
C ASP A 120 -6.60 7.02 6.39
N PHE A 121 -6.34 7.34 5.13
CA PHE A 121 -5.50 6.51 4.27
C PHE A 121 -4.67 7.31 3.29
N ASP A 122 -3.58 6.71 2.80
CA ASP A 122 -2.82 7.18 1.65
C ASP A 122 -2.85 6.12 0.54
N THR A 123 -2.69 6.55 -0.71
CA THR A 123 -2.56 5.68 -1.87
C THR A 123 -1.11 5.72 -2.34
N VAL A 124 -0.49 4.55 -2.47
CA VAL A 124 0.95 4.45 -2.72
C VAL A 124 1.18 3.68 -4.01
N LEU A 125 2.00 4.22 -4.91
CA LEU A 125 2.53 3.47 -6.04
C LEU A 125 3.94 2.96 -5.70
N LEU A 126 4.12 1.64 -5.67
CA LEU A 126 5.40 0.97 -5.53
C LEU A 126 5.86 0.46 -6.90
N ALA A 127 6.83 1.12 -7.53
CA ALA A 127 7.25 0.81 -8.90
C ALA A 127 8.69 1.25 -9.20
N PRO A 128 9.35 0.72 -10.25
CA PRO A 128 10.64 1.24 -10.71
C PRO A 128 10.55 2.72 -11.08
N LYS A 129 11.64 3.46 -10.89
CA LYS A 129 11.71 4.89 -11.22
C LYS A 129 11.35 5.17 -12.67
N ASP A 130 11.84 4.35 -13.60
CA ASP A 130 11.54 4.48 -15.03
C ASP A 130 10.05 4.25 -15.35
N PHE A 131 9.38 3.38 -14.60
CA PHE A 131 7.93 3.17 -14.74
C PHE A 131 7.17 4.42 -14.33
N ILE A 132 7.52 4.99 -13.17
CA ILE A 132 6.90 6.21 -12.63
C ILE A 132 7.09 7.36 -13.63
N GLN A 133 8.29 7.52 -14.19
CA GLN A 133 8.56 8.57 -15.18
C GLN A 133 7.76 8.36 -16.48
N ARG A 134 7.71 7.13 -16.98
CA ARG A 134 6.96 6.81 -18.21
C ARG A 134 5.46 7.07 -18.06
N PHE A 135 4.91 6.85 -16.87
CA PHE A 135 3.48 7.04 -16.56
C PHE A 135 3.25 8.15 -15.54
N ALA A 136 4.01 9.26 -15.64
CA ALA A 136 4.01 10.31 -14.63
C ALA A 136 2.61 10.85 -14.30
N ARG A 137 1.77 11.07 -15.32
CA ARG A 137 0.40 11.58 -15.12
C ARG A 137 -0.47 10.65 -14.27
N ASP A 138 -0.38 9.35 -14.49
CA ASP A 138 -1.12 8.37 -13.69
C ASP A 138 -0.50 8.26 -12.28
N ALA A 139 0.83 8.24 -12.20
CA ALA A 139 1.55 8.18 -10.94
C ALA A 139 1.26 9.38 -10.02
N GLU A 140 1.09 10.58 -10.57
CA GLU A 140 0.72 11.81 -9.85
C GLU A 140 -0.66 11.75 -9.17
N THR A 141 -1.52 10.80 -9.56
CA THR A 141 -2.83 10.62 -8.91
C THR A 141 -2.77 9.77 -7.64
N PHE A 142 -1.65 9.08 -7.40
CA PHE A 142 -1.38 8.46 -6.09
C PHE A 142 -0.92 9.53 -5.10
N GLY A 143 -1.29 9.39 -3.84
CA GLY A 143 -0.87 10.33 -2.80
C GLY A 143 0.63 10.27 -2.52
N SER A 144 1.26 9.11 -2.73
CA SER A 144 2.72 8.93 -2.59
C SER A 144 3.28 7.91 -3.57
N THR A 145 4.59 7.99 -3.82
CA THR A 145 5.31 7.02 -4.66
C THR A 145 6.54 6.47 -3.93
N LEU A 146 6.79 5.17 -4.09
CA LEU A 146 7.97 4.47 -3.60
C LEU A 146 8.68 3.84 -4.79
N THR A 147 9.94 4.18 -4.97
CA THR A 147 10.73 3.61 -6.05
C THR A 147 11.29 2.24 -5.63
N PHE A 148 11.45 1.33 -6.58
CA PHE A 148 12.16 0.08 -6.30
C PHE A 148 13.60 0.36 -5.87
N GLU A 149 14.24 1.35 -6.49
CA GLU A 149 15.61 1.76 -6.24
C GLU A 149 15.85 2.28 -4.81
N ASP A 150 14.90 3.04 -4.25
CA ASP A 150 14.98 3.45 -2.85
C ASP A 150 14.62 2.31 -1.90
N THR A 151 13.67 1.45 -2.29
CA THR A 151 13.28 0.25 -1.53
C THR A 151 14.42 -0.78 -1.47
N ALA A 152 15.26 -0.85 -2.50
CA ALA A 152 16.40 -1.75 -2.61
C ALA A 152 17.46 -1.53 -1.51
N ARG A 153 17.50 -0.33 -0.92
CA ARG A 153 18.37 -0.02 0.22
C ARG A 153 18.00 -0.81 1.48
N TRP A 154 16.75 -1.27 1.54
CA TRP A 154 16.18 -2.03 2.65
C TRP A 154 16.00 -3.49 2.28
N LEU A 155 15.51 -3.74 1.07
CA LEU A 155 15.09 -5.06 0.61
C LEU A 155 15.84 -5.44 -0.67
N HIS A 156 16.82 -6.33 -0.56
CA HIS A 156 17.66 -6.79 -1.68
C HIS A 156 16.87 -7.25 -2.91
N LYS A 157 15.62 -7.74 -2.75
CA LYS A 157 14.76 -8.17 -3.86
C LYS A 157 14.43 -7.04 -4.85
N PHE A 158 14.53 -5.79 -4.43
CA PHE A 158 14.22 -4.62 -5.24
C PHE A 158 15.42 -4.05 -6.01
N GLY A 159 16.63 -4.60 -5.79
CA GLY A 159 17.88 -4.19 -6.44
C GLY A 159 18.34 -5.09 -7.57
#